data_AF-A0AAJ4DYB2-F1
#
_entry.id   AF-A0AAJ4DYB2-F1
#
_cell.length_a   1.000
_cell.length_b   1.000
_cell.length_c   1.000
_cell.angle_alpha   90.00
_cell.angle_beta   90.00
_cell.angle_gamma   90.00
#
_symmetry.space_group_name_H-M   'P 1'
#
loop_
_entity.id
_entity.type
_entity.pdbx_description
1 polymer ?
#
loop_
_entity_poly.entity_id
_entity_poly.type
_entity_poly.pdbx_seq_one_letter_code
_entity_poly.pdbx_strand_id
1 'polypeptide(L)'
;MNWMEFVIQLFDKLAWPFVILICVFSLKRPISKLIPLAKKLKFKDLEVEFGQELKAISQKAEGAFPELKYDRKSLLIASANNLPNSAVIQAWEAVDTAAESLIRAKKINIELDVNTRYKHIESILLKESFINTKQGKLFSELRQLRNRVAHAVGYEIGKVEAVQYIELCFKLVYHLETLACEGESECLAKVENIAS
;
A
#
# COMPACT_ATOMS: atom_id res chain seq x y z
N MET A 1 25.42 69.57 31.17
CA MET A 1 24.42 68.49 31.28
C MET A 1 24.87 67.59 32.41
N ASN A 2 24.02 67.36 33.41
CA ASN A 2 24.40 66.55 34.56
C ASN A 2 24.58 65.10 34.07
N TRP A 3 25.64 64.42 34.48
CA TRP A 3 25.95 63.05 34.03
C TRP A 3 24.77 62.08 34.21
N MET A 4 23.94 62.30 35.25
CA MET A 4 22.71 61.56 35.48
C MET A 4 21.64 61.76 34.39
N GLU A 5 21.50 62.96 33.83
CA GLU A 5 20.49 63.26 32.81
C GLU A 5 20.81 62.56 31.49
N PHE A 6 22.10 62.44 31.15
CA PHE A 6 22.54 61.70 29.96
C PHE A 6 22.22 60.21 30.08
N VAL A 7 22.46 59.61 31.25
CA VAL A 7 22.17 58.20 31.50
C VAL A 7 20.66 57.93 31.39
N ILE A 8 19.82 58.79 31.96
CA ILE A 8 18.35 58.65 31.89
C ILE A 8 17.84 58.75 30.45
N GLN A 9 18.27 59.77 29.70
CA GLN A 9 17.85 59.93 28.31
C GLN A 9 18.33 58.78 27.41
N LEU A 10 19.50 58.20 27.69
CA LEU A 10 20.01 57.04 26.97
C LEU A 10 19.15 55.78 27.24
N PHE A 11 18.76 55.54 28.50
CA PHE A 11 17.86 54.44 28.84
C PHE A 11 16.46 54.61 28.26
N ASP A 12 15.89 55.82 28.27
CA ASP A 12 14.58 56.10 27.67
C ASP A 12 14.53 55.77 26.17
N LYS A 13 15.65 56.00 25.46
CA LYS A 13 15.77 55.67 24.02
C LYS A 13 16.06 54.20 23.77
N LEU A 14 16.77 53.52 24.67
CA LEU A 14 17.20 52.12 24.50
C LEU A 14 16.23 51.09 25.09
N ALA A 15 15.33 51.50 25.99
CA ALA A 15 14.38 50.61 26.64
C ALA A 15 13.49 49.89 25.60
N TRP A 16 12.92 50.61 24.64
CA TRP A 16 12.05 50.03 23.62
C TRP A 16 12.75 49.04 22.67
N PRO A 17 13.92 49.36 22.08
CA PRO A 17 14.69 48.40 21.32
C PRO A 17 15.03 47.13 22.11
N PHE A 18 15.36 47.28 23.39
CA PHE A 18 15.71 46.15 24.26
C PHE A 18 14.50 45.26 24.57
N VAL A 19 13.34 45.85 24.85
CA VAL A 19 12.07 45.13 25.05
C VAL A 19 11.68 44.35 23.79
N ILE A 20 11.76 44.97 22.61
CA ILE A 20 11.47 44.30 21.33
C ILE A 20 12.42 43.11 21.14
N LEU A 21 13.71 43.29 21.42
CA LEU A 21 14.71 42.24 21.29
C LEU A 21 14.41 41.06 22.24
N ILE A 22 14.08 41.32 23.50
CA ILE A 22 13.68 40.30 24.47
C ILE A 22 12.40 39.58 24.04
N CYS A 23 11.39 40.31 23.56
CA CYS A 23 10.16 39.72 23.04
C CYS A 23 10.44 38.78 21.86
N VAL A 24 11.20 39.23 20.86
CA VAL A 24 11.55 38.40 19.70
C VAL A 24 12.34 37.16 20.12
N PHE A 25 13.32 37.29 21.02
CA PHE A 25 14.09 36.14 21.50
C PHE A 25 13.25 35.17 22.34
N SER A 26 12.32 35.67 23.14
CA SER A 26 11.45 34.83 23.98
C SER A 26 10.38 34.10 23.17
N LEU A 27 9.82 34.73 22.12
CA LEU A 27 8.76 34.14 21.29
C LEU A 27 9.26 33.24 20.15
N LYS A 28 10.51 33.40 19.70
CA LYS A 28 11.09 32.53 18.65
C LYS A 28 11.06 31.05 19.02
N ARG A 29 11.33 30.72 20.29
CA ARG A 29 11.33 29.33 20.79
C ARG A 29 9.95 28.67 20.76
N PRO A 30 8.87 29.25 21.32
CA PRO A 30 7.54 28.64 21.26
C PRO A 30 6.95 28.62 19.84
N ILE A 31 7.17 29.66 19.02
CA ILE A 31 6.66 29.69 17.64
C ILE A 31 7.30 28.59 16.80
N SER A 32 8.62 28.36 16.93
CA SER A 32 9.32 27.30 16.20
C SER A 32 8.79 25.89 16.51
N LYS A 33 8.22 25.67 17.70
CA LYS A 33 7.62 24.38 18.09
C LYS A 33 6.23 24.16 17.49
N LEU A 34 5.52 25.22 17.12
CA LEU A 34 4.15 25.17 16.57
C LEU A 34 4.11 25.01 15.05
N ILE A 35 5.13 25.49 14.33
CA ILE A 35 5.26 25.33 12.87
C ILE A 35 5.09 23.87 12.41
N PRO A 36 5.76 22.85 13.01
CA PRO A 36 5.59 21.47 12.56
C PRO A 36 4.18 20.91 12.81
N LEU A 37 3.47 21.38 13.85
CA LEU A 37 2.08 20.95 14.13
C LEU A 37 1.11 21.51 13.10
N ALA A 38 1.23 22.79 12.75
CA ALA A 38 0.42 23.41 11.71
C ALA A 38 0.64 22.76 10.32
N LYS A 39 1.89 22.40 10.01
CA LYS A 39 2.20 21.65 8.78
C LYS A 39 1.53 20.28 8.78
N LYS A 40 1.65 19.50 9.86
CA LYS A 40 1.04 18.17 9.98
C LYS A 40 -0.48 18.20 9.84
N LEU A 41 -1.15 19.20 10.43
CA LEU A 41 -2.60 19.37 10.28
C LEU A 41 -2.98 19.65 8.83
N LYS A 42 -2.31 20.61 8.17
CA LYS A 42 -2.56 20.91 6.75
C LYS A 42 -2.36 19.71 5.83
N PHE A 43 -1.31 18.91 6.04
CA PHE A 43 -1.09 17.70 5.26
C PHE A 43 -2.19 16.66 5.48
N LYS A 44 -2.61 16.46 6.73
CA LYS A 44 -3.68 15.53 7.05
C LYS A 44 -5.02 15.96 6.46
N ASP A 45 -5.34 17.25 6.50
CA ASP A 45 -6.57 17.79 5.92
C ASP A 45 -6.56 17.60 4.39
N LEU A 46 -5.43 17.89 3.73
CA LEU A 46 -5.26 17.65 2.29
C LEU A 46 -5.38 16.17 1.92
N GLU A 47 -4.79 15.26 2.69
CA GLU A 47 -4.90 13.81 2.46
C GLU A 47 -6.36 13.34 2.54
N VAL A 48 -7.12 13.87 3.51
CA VAL A 48 -8.54 13.53 3.70
C VAL A 48 -9.39 14.10 2.56
N GLU A 49 -9.19 15.37 2.19
CA GLU A 49 -9.90 16.01 1.08
C GLU A 49 -9.63 15.28 -0.23
N PHE A 50 -8.36 14.99 -0.54
CA PHE A 50 -7.99 14.23 -1.73
C PHE A 50 -8.65 12.86 -1.77
N GLY A 51 -8.66 12.12 -0.64
CA GLY A 51 -9.33 10.82 -0.56
C GLY A 51 -10.84 10.90 -0.79
N GLN A 52 -11.50 11.94 -0.27
CA GLN A 52 -12.94 12.16 -0.47
C GLN A 52 -13.27 12.55 -1.91
N GLU A 53 -12.52 13.48 -2.49
CA GLU A 53 -12.69 13.92 -3.88
C GLU A 53 -12.43 12.77 -4.85
N LEU A 54 -11.34 12.02 -4.66
CA LEU A 54 -11.03 10.86 -5.49
C LEU A 54 -12.15 9.82 -5.44
N LYS A 55 -12.70 9.53 -4.26
CA LYS A 55 -13.82 8.59 -4.12
C LYS A 55 -15.06 9.06 -4.88
N ALA A 56 -15.39 10.34 -4.80
CA ALA A 56 -16.52 10.93 -5.52
C ALA A 56 -16.31 10.91 -7.05
N ILE A 57 -15.07 11.11 -7.51
CA ILE A 57 -14.70 11.00 -8.92
C ILE A 57 -14.80 9.54 -9.38
N SER A 58 -14.26 8.59 -8.62
CA SER A 58 -14.32 7.16 -8.97
C SER A 58 -15.76 6.66 -9.12
N GLN A 59 -16.67 7.05 -8.22
CA GLN A 59 -18.08 6.70 -8.31
C GLN A 59 -18.78 7.29 -9.55
N LYS A 60 -18.35 8.48 -9.99
CA LYS A 60 -18.86 9.09 -11.23
C LYS A 60 -18.24 8.49 -12.48
N ALA A 61 -17.04 7.93 -12.35
CA ALA A 61 -16.32 7.30 -13.44
C ALA A 61 -16.78 5.85 -13.70
N GLU A 62 -17.45 5.20 -12.73
CA GLU A 62 -18.08 3.88 -12.92
C GLU A 62 -19.07 3.93 -14.10
N GLY A 63 -18.74 3.21 -15.17
CA GLY A 63 -19.53 3.17 -16.41
C GLY A 63 -19.35 4.35 -17.37
N ALA A 64 -18.53 5.36 -17.02
CA ALA A 64 -18.25 6.51 -17.89
C ALA A 64 -17.17 6.21 -18.95
N PHE A 65 -16.30 5.23 -18.69
CA PHE A 65 -15.19 4.85 -19.57
C PHE A 65 -15.23 3.35 -19.87
N PRO A 66 -14.74 2.92 -21.05
CA PRO A 66 -14.54 1.50 -21.31
C PRO A 66 -13.56 0.92 -20.29
N GLU A 67 -13.84 -0.29 -19.79
CA GLU A 67 -12.92 -0.99 -18.91
C GLU A 67 -11.60 -1.26 -19.63
N LEU A 68 -10.51 -0.78 -19.03
CA LEU A 68 -9.18 -1.03 -19.55
C LEU A 68 -8.78 -2.48 -19.25
N LYS A 69 -8.76 -3.31 -20.29
CA LYS A 69 -8.25 -4.69 -20.20
C LYS A 69 -6.74 -4.67 -20.34
N TYR A 70 -6.06 -4.61 -19.21
CA TYR A 70 -4.61 -4.82 -19.15
C TYR A 70 -4.31 -6.25 -18.71
N ASP A 71 -3.30 -6.86 -19.33
CA ASP A 71 -2.68 -8.04 -18.74
C ASP A 71 -1.94 -7.63 -17.46
N ARG A 72 -2.51 -8.05 -16.33
CA ARG A 72 -2.00 -7.74 -14.99
C ARG A 72 -0.60 -8.30 -14.78
N LYS A 73 -0.26 -9.44 -15.40
CA LYS A 73 1.06 -10.06 -15.33
C LYS A 73 2.10 -9.17 -16.00
N SER A 74 1.86 -8.77 -17.26
CA SER A 74 2.74 -7.87 -18.00
C SER A 74 2.96 -6.54 -17.30
N LEU A 75 1.90 -5.95 -16.70
CA LEU A 75 2.02 -4.70 -15.94
C LEU A 75 2.96 -4.85 -14.72
N LEU A 76 2.84 -5.96 -13.99
CA LEU A 76 3.69 -6.22 -12.83
C LEU A 76 5.14 -6.54 -13.22
N ILE A 77 5.35 -7.24 -14.34
CA ILE A 77 6.69 -7.45 -14.90
C ILE A 77 7.32 -6.11 -15.30
N ALA A 78 6.55 -5.20 -15.90
CA ALA A 78 7.03 -3.88 -16.26
C ALA A 78 7.38 -3.03 -15.01
N SER A 79 6.56 -3.11 -13.95
CA SER A 79 6.80 -2.36 -12.71
C SER A 79 7.99 -2.89 -11.92
N ALA A 80 8.33 -4.18 -12.04
CA ALA A 80 9.50 -4.79 -11.39
C ALA A 80 10.85 -4.14 -11.81
N ASN A 81 10.90 -3.39 -12.91
CA ASN A 81 12.07 -2.61 -13.31
C ASN A 81 12.44 -1.52 -12.30
N ASN A 82 11.42 -0.85 -11.73
CA ASN A 82 11.62 0.32 -10.89
C ASN A 82 11.15 0.08 -9.45
N LEU A 83 10.25 -0.87 -9.24
CA LEU A 83 9.60 -1.15 -7.96
C LEU A 83 9.48 -2.67 -7.69
N PRO A 84 10.62 -3.41 -7.63
CA PRO A 84 10.62 -4.87 -7.53
C PRO A 84 9.91 -5.39 -6.27
N ASN A 85 10.14 -4.77 -5.12
CA ASN A 85 9.48 -5.15 -3.87
C ASN A 85 7.95 -4.96 -3.94
N SER A 86 7.50 -3.84 -4.52
CA SER A 86 6.08 -3.57 -4.70
C SER A 86 5.45 -4.57 -5.67
N ALA A 87 6.13 -4.88 -6.78
CA ALA A 87 5.65 -5.85 -7.76
C ALA A 87 5.46 -7.25 -7.15
N VAL A 88 6.38 -7.69 -6.27
CA VAL A 88 6.25 -8.94 -5.51
C VAL A 88 5.04 -8.94 -4.57
N ILE A 89 4.85 -7.86 -3.81
CA ILE A 89 3.70 -7.73 -2.90
C ILE A 89 2.38 -7.77 -3.69
N GLN A 90 2.30 -7.05 -4.81
CA GLN A 90 1.11 -7.00 -5.66
C GLN A 90 0.85 -8.32 -6.42
N ALA A 91 1.90 -9.05 -6.81
CA ALA A 91 1.74 -10.36 -7.44
C ALA A 91 1.15 -11.39 -6.47
N TRP A 92 1.55 -11.34 -5.20
CA TRP A 92 0.94 -12.18 -4.17
C TRP A 92 -0.54 -11.85 -3.92
N GLU A 93 -0.93 -10.57 -3.98
CA GLU A 93 -2.33 -10.16 -3.86
C GLU A 93 -3.24 -10.83 -4.91
N ALA A 94 -2.73 -11.02 -6.13
CA ALA A 94 -3.44 -11.76 -7.18
C ALA A 94 -3.68 -13.23 -6.80
N VAL A 95 -2.69 -13.89 -6.18
CA VAL A 95 -2.82 -15.27 -5.66
C VAL A 95 -3.86 -15.33 -4.55
N ASP A 96 -3.81 -14.41 -3.58
CA ASP A 96 -4.78 -14.34 -2.48
C ASP A 96 -6.21 -14.16 -3.02
N THR A 97 -6.37 -13.28 -4.02
CA THR A 97 -7.67 -13.02 -4.67
C THR A 97 -8.20 -14.26 -5.39
N ALA A 98 -7.36 -14.95 -6.18
CA ALA A 98 -7.75 -16.17 -6.89
C ALA A 98 -8.11 -17.32 -5.93
N ALA A 99 -7.35 -17.47 -4.84
CA ALA A 99 -7.63 -18.46 -3.81
C ALA A 99 -8.96 -18.17 -3.10
N GLU A 100 -9.23 -16.90 -2.78
CA GLU A 100 -10.50 -16.48 -2.18
C GLU A 100 -11.68 -16.73 -3.14
N SER A 101 -11.54 -16.38 -4.42
CA SER A 101 -12.56 -16.66 -5.44
C SER A 101 -12.85 -18.16 -5.57
N LEU A 102 -11.82 -19.02 -5.57
CA LEU A 102 -11.99 -20.47 -5.59
C LEU A 102 -12.78 -20.97 -4.37
N ILE A 103 -12.41 -20.51 -3.17
CA ILE A 103 -13.10 -20.89 -1.93
C ILE A 103 -14.57 -20.47 -1.99
N ARG A 104 -14.85 -19.23 -2.40
CA ARG A 104 -16.21 -18.70 -2.54
C ARG A 104 -17.03 -19.44 -3.60
N ALA A 105 -16.41 -19.80 -4.73
CA ALA A 105 -17.08 -20.52 -5.81
C ALA A 105 -17.46 -21.95 -5.39
N LYS A 106 -16.61 -22.65 -4.64
CA LYS A 106 -16.83 -24.06 -4.25
C LYS A 106 -17.55 -24.23 -2.91
N LYS A 107 -17.48 -23.25 -2.00
CA LYS A 107 -18.03 -23.33 -0.63
C LYS A 107 -18.69 -22.00 -0.24
N ILE A 108 -20.02 -22.01 -0.10
CA ILE A 108 -20.84 -20.82 0.19
C ILE A 108 -20.71 -20.33 1.65
N ASN A 109 -20.22 -21.17 2.58
CA ASN A 109 -20.43 -20.96 4.01
C ASN A 109 -19.15 -20.79 4.87
N ILE A 110 -18.03 -20.39 4.26
CA ILE A 110 -16.80 -20.08 5.01
C ILE A 110 -16.75 -18.56 5.23
N GLU A 111 -17.02 -18.13 6.46
CA GLU A 111 -16.77 -16.75 6.88
C GLU A 111 -15.26 -16.54 7.01
N LEU A 112 -14.68 -15.84 6.02
CA LEU A 112 -13.30 -15.39 6.09
C LEU A 112 -13.24 -14.12 6.94
N ASP A 113 -12.92 -14.26 8.24
CA ASP A 113 -12.68 -13.11 9.11
C ASP A 113 -11.56 -12.23 8.55
N VAL A 114 -11.86 -10.95 8.35
CA VAL A 114 -11.03 -9.95 7.66
C VAL A 114 -9.60 -9.87 8.24
N ASN A 115 -9.45 -10.16 9.53
CA ASN A 115 -8.19 -10.06 10.27
C ASN A 115 -7.31 -11.32 10.21
N THR A 116 -7.89 -12.49 9.94
CA THR A 116 -7.17 -13.79 9.88
C THR A 116 -7.14 -14.44 8.49
N ARG A 117 -7.76 -13.80 7.47
CA ARG A 117 -7.84 -14.21 6.05
C ARG A 117 -6.63 -14.99 5.52
N TYR A 118 -5.44 -14.40 5.61
CA TYR A 118 -4.22 -14.93 5.00
C TYR A 118 -3.58 -16.11 5.76
N LYS A 119 -3.98 -16.37 7.01
CA LYS A 119 -3.43 -17.47 7.81
C LYS A 119 -4.13 -18.80 7.52
N HIS A 120 -5.36 -18.76 7.04
CA HIS A 120 -6.19 -19.95 6.90
C HIS A 120 -6.42 -20.40 5.46
N ILE A 121 -6.20 -19.54 4.45
CA ILE A 121 -6.40 -19.90 3.03
C ILE A 121 -5.65 -21.19 2.66
N GLU A 122 -4.34 -21.28 2.93
CA GLU A 122 -3.54 -22.49 2.65
C GLU A 122 -4.14 -23.75 3.31
N SER A 123 -4.51 -23.64 4.59
CA SER A 123 -5.07 -24.77 5.35
C SER A 123 -6.45 -25.19 4.82
N ILE A 124 -7.27 -24.25 4.36
CA ILE A 124 -8.57 -24.51 3.76
C ILE A 124 -8.39 -25.20 2.41
N LEU A 125 -7.53 -24.66 1.55
CA LEU A 125 -7.24 -25.24 0.24
C LEU A 125 -6.74 -26.69 0.34
N LEU A 126 -5.90 -26.99 1.35
CA LEU A 126 -5.41 -28.35 1.62
C LEU A 126 -6.48 -29.26 2.24
N LYS A 127 -7.22 -28.78 3.25
CA LYS A 127 -8.24 -29.57 3.94
C LYS A 127 -9.37 -29.99 2.99
N GLU A 128 -9.78 -29.07 2.12
CA GLU A 128 -10.82 -29.30 1.12
C GLU A 128 -10.28 -29.98 -0.14
N SER A 129 -8.99 -30.34 -0.17
CA SER A 129 -8.32 -31.01 -1.29
C SER A 129 -8.40 -30.24 -2.62
N PHE A 130 -8.58 -28.93 -2.57
CA PHE A 130 -8.52 -28.05 -3.75
C PHE A 130 -7.10 -27.98 -4.32
N ILE A 131 -6.09 -28.11 -3.46
CA ILE A 131 -4.69 -28.25 -3.86
C ILE A 131 -4.08 -29.47 -3.17
N ASN A 132 -3.09 -30.08 -3.81
CA ASN A 132 -2.32 -31.17 -3.23
C ASN A 132 -1.20 -30.66 -2.31
N THR A 133 -0.57 -31.57 -1.56
CA THR A 133 0.52 -31.23 -0.62
C THR A 133 1.69 -30.50 -1.27
N LYS A 134 2.05 -30.85 -2.51
CA LYS A 134 3.14 -30.20 -3.24
C LYS A 134 2.80 -28.75 -3.58
N GLN A 135 1.56 -28.51 -4.03
CA GLN A 135 1.05 -27.17 -4.34
C GLN A 135 0.90 -26.32 -3.07
N GLY A 136 0.42 -26.91 -1.97
CA GLY A 136 0.36 -26.24 -0.67
C GLY A 136 1.74 -25.80 -0.18
N LYS A 137 2.76 -26.65 -0.34
CA LYS A 137 4.14 -26.27 -0.01
C LYS A 137 4.62 -25.07 -0.84
N LEU A 138 4.39 -25.07 -2.15
CA LEU A 138 4.75 -23.94 -3.01
C LEU A 138 4.01 -22.65 -2.61
N PHE A 139 2.71 -22.75 -2.30
CA PHE A 139 1.91 -21.64 -1.79
C PHE A 139 2.54 -21.05 -0.52
N SER A 140 2.90 -21.90 0.44
CA SER A 140 3.54 -21.49 1.69
C SER A 140 4.88 -20.81 1.48
N GLU A 141 5.74 -21.36 0.62
CA GLU A 141 7.07 -20.82 0.30
C GLU A 141 6.98 -19.44 -0.37
N LEU A 142 6.06 -19.28 -1.32
CA LEU A 142 5.79 -17.99 -1.98
C LEU A 142 5.26 -16.95 -0.99
N ARG A 143 4.38 -17.35 -0.06
CA ARG A 143 3.88 -16.48 1.01
C ARG A 143 5.00 -16.02 1.94
N GLN A 144 5.90 -16.94 2.32
CA GLN A 144 7.05 -16.63 3.16
C GLN A 144 8.03 -15.67 2.47
N LEU A 145 8.25 -15.84 1.16
CA LEU A 145 9.03 -14.90 0.36
C LEU A 145 8.40 -13.49 0.40
N ARG A 146 7.10 -13.35 0.10
CA ARG A 146 6.41 -12.05 0.19
C ARG A 146 6.53 -11.41 1.58
N ASN A 147 6.38 -12.22 2.64
CA ASN A 147 6.47 -11.71 4.01
C ASN A 147 7.87 -11.15 4.31
N ARG A 148 8.93 -11.84 3.86
CA ARG A 148 10.29 -11.31 4.00
C ARG A 148 10.43 -9.96 3.31
N VAL A 149 9.92 -9.83 2.10
CA VAL A 149 9.99 -8.57 1.32
C VAL A 149 9.24 -7.44 2.01
N ALA A 150 8.03 -7.70 2.50
CA ALA A 150 7.22 -6.71 3.20
C ALA A 150 7.88 -6.22 4.52
N HIS A 151 8.68 -7.07 5.17
CA HIS A 151 9.38 -6.72 6.41
C HIS A 151 10.83 -6.28 6.23
N ALA A 152 11.40 -6.41 5.02
CA ALA A 152 12.79 -6.08 4.74
C ALA A 152 12.97 -4.58 4.48
N VAL A 153 12.99 -3.78 5.54
CA VAL A 153 13.21 -2.33 5.47
C VAL A 153 14.63 -2.07 4.95
N GLY A 154 14.74 -1.39 3.80
CA GLY A 154 16.02 -1.00 3.20
C GLY A 154 16.72 -2.08 2.37
N TYR A 155 16.04 -3.19 2.08
CA TYR A 155 16.53 -4.22 1.16
C TYR A 155 15.62 -4.29 -0.07
N GLU A 156 16.21 -4.14 -1.26
CA GLU A 156 15.51 -4.31 -2.52
C GLU A 156 15.87 -5.64 -3.15
N ILE A 157 14.86 -6.37 -3.61
CA ILE A 157 15.05 -7.57 -4.41
C ILE A 157 15.52 -7.15 -5.80
N GLY A 158 16.37 -7.97 -6.42
CA GLY A 158 16.72 -7.77 -7.83
C GLY A 158 15.53 -7.94 -8.77
N LYS A 159 15.59 -7.23 -9.90
CA LYS A 159 14.56 -7.29 -10.95
C LYS A 159 14.30 -8.74 -11.42
N VAL A 160 15.37 -9.51 -11.61
CA VAL A 160 15.26 -10.87 -12.17
C VAL A 160 14.47 -11.78 -11.23
N GLU A 161 14.79 -11.72 -9.93
CA GLU A 161 14.11 -12.49 -8.89
C GLU A 161 12.67 -12.05 -8.73
N ALA A 162 12.38 -10.74 -8.83
CA ALA A 162 11.02 -10.23 -8.81
C ALA A 162 10.19 -10.74 -9.99
N VAL A 163 10.74 -10.75 -11.21
CA VAL A 163 10.07 -11.30 -12.40
C VAL A 163 9.81 -12.80 -12.25
N GLN A 164 10.79 -13.57 -11.79
CA GLN A 164 10.62 -15.01 -11.52
C GLN A 164 9.53 -15.27 -10.49
N TYR A 165 9.49 -14.47 -9.42
CA TYR A 165 8.44 -14.56 -8.41
C TYR A 165 7.06 -14.29 -9.02
N ILE A 166 6.91 -13.25 -9.83
CA ILE A 166 5.67 -12.91 -10.54
C ILE A 166 5.22 -14.09 -11.40
N GLU A 167 6.11 -14.67 -12.20
CA GLU A 167 5.76 -15.82 -13.04
C GLU A 167 5.24 -17.02 -12.24
N LEU A 168 5.86 -17.33 -11.09
CA LEU A 168 5.41 -18.40 -10.22
C LEU A 168 4.04 -18.11 -9.60
N CYS A 169 3.80 -16.86 -9.18
CA CYS A 169 2.49 -16.43 -8.70
C CYS A 169 1.41 -16.61 -9.78
N PHE A 170 1.67 -16.18 -11.02
CA PHE A 170 0.67 -16.29 -12.09
C PHE A 170 0.42 -17.73 -12.55
N LYS A 171 1.42 -18.61 -12.48
CA LYS A 171 1.19 -20.06 -12.66
C LYS A 171 0.23 -20.63 -11.61
N LEU A 172 0.36 -20.17 -10.37
CA LEU A 172 -0.53 -20.59 -9.28
C LEU A 172 -1.93 -19.97 -9.43
N VAL A 173 -2.04 -18.69 -9.79
CA VAL A 173 -3.32 -18.02 -10.11
C VAL A 173 -4.08 -18.80 -11.19
N TYR A 174 -3.42 -19.06 -12.32
CA TYR A 174 -4.00 -19.81 -13.43
C TYR A 174 -4.56 -21.16 -12.97
N HIS A 175 -3.80 -21.89 -12.15
CA HIS A 175 -4.25 -23.16 -11.60
C HIS A 175 -5.49 -23.02 -10.71
N LEU A 176 -5.48 -22.06 -9.77
CA LEU A 176 -6.59 -21.83 -8.85
C LEU A 176 -7.88 -21.39 -9.56
N GLU A 177 -7.76 -20.53 -10.56
CA GLU A 177 -8.89 -20.08 -11.36
C GLU A 177 -9.43 -21.18 -12.27
N THR A 178 -8.57 -22.02 -12.84
CA THR A 178 -9.01 -23.19 -13.61
C THR A 178 -9.87 -24.10 -12.74
N LEU A 179 -9.44 -24.37 -11.50
CA LEU A 179 -10.22 -25.15 -10.54
C LEU A 179 -11.55 -24.47 -10.18
N ALA A 180 -11.57 -23.13 -10.11
CA ALA A 180 -12.78 -22.37 -9.81
C ALA A 180 -13.80 -22.48 -10.96
N CYS A 181 -13.32 -22.45 -12.20
CA CYS A 181 -14.12 -22.56 -13.42
C CYS A 181 -14.49 -24.00 -13.82
N GLU A 182 -14.05 -25.04 -13.10
CA GLU A 182 -14.44 -26.42 -13.38
C GLU A 182 -15.97 -26.57 -13.33
N GLY A 183 -16.60 -26.64 -14.52
CA GLY A 183 -18.04 -26.73 -14.72
C GLY A 183 -18.66 -25.66 -15.63
N GLU A 184 -17.93 -24.61 -16.01
CA GLU A 184 -18.48 -23.45 -16.74
C GLU A 184 -17.57 -22.98 -17.89
N SER A 185 -17.97 -23.23 -19.15
CA SER A 185 -17.13 -23.04 -20.34
C SER A 185 -16.78 -21.58 -20.64
N GLU A 186 -17.66 -20.64 -20.27
CA GLU A 186 -17.44 -19.20 -20.45
C GLU A 186 -16.41 -18.62 -19.46
N CYS A 187 -16.26 -19.27 -18.29
CA CYS A 187 -15.26 -18.93 -17.28
C CYS A 187 -13.85 -19.34 -17.73
N LEU A 188 -13.71 -20.52 -18.34
CA LEU A 188 -12.42 -21.05 -18.81
C LEU A 188 -11.76 -20.15 -19.88
N ALA A 189 -12.54 -19.59 -20.81
CA ALA A 189 -12.02 -18.67 -21.84
C ALA A 189 -11.44 -17.38 -21.26
N LYS A 190 -11.86 -16.95 -20.05
CA LYS A 190 -11.28 -15.80 -19.36
C LYS A 190 -9.93 -16.13 -18.70
N VAL A 191 -9.78 -17.35 -18.20
CA VAL A 191 -8.56 -17.83 -17.52
C VAL A 191 -7.39 -18.00 -18.50
N GLU A 192 -7.64 -18.38 -19.75
CA GLU A 192 -6.60 -18.51 -20.78
C GLU A 192 -5.85 -17.18 -21.07
N ASN A 193 -6.49 -16.03 -20.86
CA ASN A 193 -5.85 -14.73 -21.02
C ASN A 193 -4.82 -14.40 -19.92
N ILE A 194 -4.83 -15.14 -18.80
CA ILE A 194 -3.91 -14.94 -17.66
C ILE A 194 -2.63 -15.75 -17.83
N ALA A 195 -2.66 -16.81 -18.66
CA ALA A 195 -1.50 -17.61 -19.02
C ALA A 195 -0.59 -16.92 -20.04
N SER A 196 -1.17 -16.09 -20.92
CA SER A 196 -0.46 -15.32 -21.95
C SER A 196 0.49 -14.27 -21.33
#